data_AF-A0A9E0KF25-F1
#
_entry.id   AF-A0A9E0KF25-F1
#
_cell.length_a   1.000
_cell.length_b   1.000
_cell.length_c   1.000
_cell.angle_alpha   90.00
_cell.angle_beta   90.00
_cell.angle_gamma   90.00
#
_symmetry.space_group_name_H-M   'P 1'
#
loop_
_entity.id
_entity.type
_entity.pdbx_description
1 polymer ?
#
loop_
_entity_poly.entity_id
_entity_poly.type
_entity_poly.pdbx_seq_one_letter_code
_entity_poly.pdbx_strand_id
1 'polypeptide(L)'
;MKLNDLLQKSNWEEVEKYLLTYYAFTDEEPELKPPVPREEYKKVYDSLFALGVEECQMQIEIEYDTYEDDETIYPRVYGTDGTLNEESGLLQRYDLTAHSWSSWLGMGISAKVLQTISGNEIVALCLYEMTMFGMDEQTIADFWDTI
;
A
#
# COMPACT_ATOMS: atom_id res chain seq x y z
N MET A 1 4.00 7.21 13.11
CA MET A 1 3.34 5.89 13.12
C MET A 1 3.79 5.18 11.87
N LYS A 2 4.18 3.92 11.96
CA LYS A 2 4.62 3.11 10.82
C LYS A 2 3.50 2.23 10.28
N LEU A 3 3.66 1.70 9.07
CA LEU A 3 2.70 0.74 8.51
C LEU A 3 2.53 -0.48 9.43
N ASN A 4 3.61 -1.00 10.01
CA ASN A 4 3.52 -2.10 10.97
C ASN A 4 2.64 -1.75 12.19
N ASP A 5 2.72 -0.52 12.71
CA ASP A 5 1.89 -0.11 13.85
C ASP A 5 0.39 -0.16 13.52
N LEU A 6 0.03 0.15 12.27
CA LEU A 6 -1.34 0.06 11.77
C LEU A 6 -1.74 -1.40 11.53
N LEU A 7 -0.87 -2.19 10.91
CA LEU A 7 -1.09 -3.62 10.67
C LEU A 7 -1.41 -4.36 11.97
N GLN A 8 -0.63 -4.14 13.04
CA GLN A 8 -0.84 -4.78 14.34
C GLN A 8 -2.17 -4.40 15.02
N LYS A 9 -2.80 -3.29 14.60
CA LYS A 9 -4.10 -2.82 15.11
C LYS A 9 -5.25 -3.10 14.14
N SER A 10 -4.92 -3.61 12.96
CA SER A 10 -5.90 -3.89 11.92
C SER A 10 -6.59 -5.23 12.15
N ASN A 11 -7.68 -5.46 11.43
CA ASN A 11 -8.28 -6.77 11.28
C ASN A 11 -8.66 -7.01 9.82
N TRP A 12 -8.60 -8.27 9.41
CA TRP A 12 -8.82 -8.65 8.02
C TRP A 12 -10.20 -8.22 7.49
N GLU A 13 -11.26 -8.36 8.28
CA GLU A 13 -12.63 -8.07 7.83
C GLU A 13 -12.80 -6.60 7.40
N GLU A 14 -12.25 -5.66 8.18
CA GLU A 14 -12.29 -4.24 7.85
C GLU A 14 -11.33 -3.88 6.72
N VAL A 15 -10.12 -4.45 6.70
CA VAL A 15 -9.15 -4.25 5.60
C VAL A 15 -9.74 -4.71 4.27
N GLU A 16 -10.35 -5.88 4.27
CA GLU A 16 -10.98 -6.49 3.11
C GLU A 16 -12.17 -5.68 2.61
N LYS A 17 -12.98 -5.12 3.51
CA LYS A 17 -14.06 -4.21 3.14
C LYS A 17 -13.54 -3.01 2.33
N TYR A 18 -12.39 -2.44 2.71
CA TYR A 18 -11.77 -1.36 1.94
C TYR A 18 -11.23 -1.83 0.60
N LEU A 19 -10.59 -3.01 0.52
CA LEU A 19 -10.22 -3.60 -0.78
C LEU A 19 -11.42 -3.73 -1.71
N LEU A 20 -12.56 -4.23 -1.21
CA LEU A 20 -13.80 -4.38 -1.97
C LEU A 20 -14.49 -3.05 -2.30
N THR A 21 -14.10 -1.96 -1.63
CA THR A 21 -14.64 -0.62 -1.91
C THR A 21 -13.96 0.00 -3.14
N TYR A 22 -12.66 -0.26 -3.32
CA TYR A 22 -11.86 0.36 -4.38
C TYR A 22 -11.63 -0.54 -5.59
N TYR A 23 -11.79 -1.85 -5.44
CA TYR A 23 -11.41 -2.81 -6.48
C TYR A 23 -12.50 -3.87 -6.69
N ALA A 24 -12.77 -4.15 -7.96
CA ALA A 24 -13.79 -5.11 -8.35
C ALA A 24 -13.21 -6.52 -8.40
N PHE A 25 -13.52 -7.37 -7.43
CA PHE A 25 -13.10 -8.78 -7.46
C PHE A 25 -14.04 -9.67 -8.30
N THR A 26 -14.92 -9.06 -9.08
CA THR A 26 -15.89 -9.71 -9.98
C THR A 26 -15.60 -9.35 -11.43
N ASP A 27 -16.29 -10.00 -12.38
CA ASP A 27 -16.17 -9.69 -13.80
C ASP A 27 -17.06 -8.51 -14.25
N GLU A 28 -17.71 -7.81 -13.31
CA GLU A 28 -18.66 -6.72 -13.63
C GLU A 28 -17.94 -5.44 -14.06
N GLU A 29 -16.75 -5.17 -13.49
CA GLU A 29 -15.91 -3.99 -13.77
C GLU A 29 -14.46 -4.46 -14.02
N PRO A 30 -14.19 -5.08 -15.19
CA PRO A 30 -12.91 -5.73 -15.47
C PRO A 30 -11.71 -4.78 -15.43
N GLU A 31 -11.91 -3.48 -15.64
CA GLU A 31 -10.90 -2.42 -15.53
C GLU A 31 -10.47 -2.14 -14.09
N LEU A 32 -11.34 -2.39 -13.11
CA LEU A 32 -11.04 -2.28 -11.67
C LEU A 32 -10.59 -3.61 -11.07
N LYS A 33 -10.54 -4.66 -11.89
CA LYS A 33 -10.27 -6.00 -11.42
C LYS A 33 -8.80 -6.20 -11.09
N PRO A 34 -8.47 -6.58 -9.85
CA PRO A 34 -7.09 -6.86 -9.51
C PRO A 34 -6.53 -8.05 -10.31
N PRO A 35 -5.20 -8.08 -10.54
CA PRO A 35 -4.57 -9.11 -11.36
C PRO A 35 -4.51 -10.49 -10.67
N VAL A 36 -4.68 -10.54 -9.35
CA VAL A 36 -4.70 -11.76 -8.55
C VAL A 36 -6.02 -11.88 -7.77
N PRO A 37 -6.46 -13.10 -7.43
CA PRO A 37 -7.71 -13.27 -6.71
C PRO A 37 -7.61 -12.78 -5.26
N ARG A 38 -8.76 -12.50 -4.66
CA ARG A 38 -8.93 -11.98 -3.28
C ARG A 38 -8.13 -12.77 -2.24
N GLU A 39 -8.04 -14.08 -2.41
CA GLU A 39 -7.35 -14.99 -1.51
C GLU A 39 -5.84 -14.71 -1.44
N GLU A 40 -5.23 -14.18 -2.51
CA GLU A 40 -3.80 -13.83 -2.48
C GLU A 40 -3.53 -12.64 -1.57
N TYR A 41 -4.40 -11.61 -1.59
CA TYR A 41 -4.30 -10.48 -0.66
C TYR A 41 -4.39 -10.94 0.79
N LYS A 42 -5.25 -11.92 1.09
CA LYS A 42 -5.31 -12.51 2.43
C LYS A 42 -4.01 -13.20 2.83
N LYS A 43 -3.41 -13.98 1.92
CA LYS A 43 -2.13 -14.65 2.20
C LYS A 43 -1.02 -13.65 2.45
N VAL A 44 -0.93 -12.59 1.64
CA VAL A 44 0.04 -11.52 1.85
C VAL A 44 -0.20 -10.89 3.21
N TYR A 45 -1.42 -10.45 3.52
CA TYR A 45 -1.78 -9.89 4.83
C TYR A 45 -1.34 -10.77 6.01
N ASP A 46 -1.68 -12.07 5.97
CA ASP A 46 -1.32 -13.01 7.02
C ASP A 46 0.21 -13.20 7.13
N SER A 47 0.94 -13.15 6.00
CA SER A 47 2.39 -13.30 5.96
C SER A 47 3.13 -12.11 6.59
N LEU A 48 2.57 -10.90 6.50
CA LEU A 48 3.19 -9.68 7.01
C LEU A 48 3.44 -9.74 8.53
N PHE A 49 2.61 -10.46 9.28
CA PHE A 49 2.77 -10.60 10.74
C PHE A 49 4.00 -11.44 11.14
N ALA A 50 4.52 -12.26 10.22
CA ALA A 50 5.69 -13.10 10.46
C ALA A 50 7.00 -12.43 10.01
N LEU A 51 6.93 -11.31 9.27
CA LEU A 51 8.10 -10.61 8.76
C LEU A 51 8.77 -9.74 9.83
N GLY A 52 10.09 -9.62 9.70
CA GLY A 52 10.84 -8.59 10.41
C GLY A 52 10.57 -7.21 9.80
N VAL A 53 10.60 -6.18 10.62
CA VAL A 53 10.53 -4.79 10.13
C VAL A 53 11.92 -4.31 9.77
N GLU A 54 12.09 -3.80 8.55
CA GLU A 54 13.30 -3.11 8.13
C GLU A 54 13.11 -1.59 8.25
N GLU A 55 14.03 -0.89 8.93
CA GLU A 55 13.94 0.57 9.07
C GLU A 55 14.02 1.27 7.71
N CYS A 56 13.02 2.10 7.41
CA CYS A 56 12.94 2.86 6.17
C CYS A 56 12.69 4.34 6.49
N GLN A 57 13.46 5.23 5.85
CA GLN A 57 13.28 6.69 6.01
C GLN A 57 12.12 7.24 5.17
N MET A 58 11.52 6.39 4.33
CA MET A 58 10.39 6.80 3.50
C MET A 58 9.10 6.88 4.32
N GLN A 59 8.21 7.71 3.81
CA GLN A 59 6.86 7.91 4.32
C GLN A 59 5.85 7.57 3.22
N ILE A 60 4.78 6.88 3.61
CA ILE A 60 3.65 6.56 2.76
C ILE A 60 2.69 7.75 2.76
N GLU A 61 2.36 8.17 1.54
CA GLU A 61 1.34 9.15 1.23
C GLU A 61 0.26 8.48 0.37
N ILE A 62 -0.97 8.95 0.52
CA ILE A 62 -2.14 8.43 -0.21
C ILE A 62 -2.95 9.63 -0.70
N GLU A 63 -3.23 9.65 -2.00
CA GLU A 63 -4.12 10.62 -2.63
C GLU A 63 -5.21 9.92 -3.43
N TYR A 64 -6.32 10.62 -3.62
CA TYR A 64 -7.48 10.13 -4.35
C TYR A 64 -7.62 10.98 -5.60
N ASP A 65 -7.41 10.37 -6.76
CA ASP A 65 -7.65 11.00 -8.05
C ASP A 65 -9.08 10.72 -8.50
N THR A 66 -9.75 11.73 -9.05
CA THR A 66 -11.04 11.59 -9.74
C THR A 66 -10.81 11.74 -11.23
N TYR A 67 -11.20 10.76 -12.05
CA TYR A 67 -11.24 10.95 -13.50
C TYR A 67 -12.50 11.75 -13.89
N GLU A 68 -12.34 12.66 -14.85
CA GLU A 68 -13.40 13.64 -15.23
C GLU A 68 -14.67 12.99 -15.81
N ASP A 69 -14.61 11.74 -16.28
CA ASP A 69 -15.67 11.12 -17.07
C ASP A 69 -16.71 10.33 -16.24
N ASP A 70 -16.39 9.87 -15.02
CA ASP A 70 -17.27 8.98 -14.25
C ASP A 70 -17.31 9.19 -12.73
N GLU A 71 -16.62 10.19 -12.19
CA GLU A 71 -16.48 10.43 -10.73
C GLU A 71 -15.85 9.25 -9.97
N THR A 72 -15.26 8.27 -10.67
CA THR A 72 -14.61 7.13 -10.02
C THR A 72 -13.35 7.60 -9.30
N ILE A 73 -13.28 7.25 -8.02
CA ILE A 73 -12.19 7.62 -7.12
C ILE A 73 -11.13 6.53 -7.12
N TYR A 74 -9.91 6.87 -7.54
CA TYR A 74 -8.77 5.98 -7.54
C TYR A 74 -7.76 6.38 -6.47
N PRO A 75 -7.57 5.55 -5.42
CA PRO A 75 -6.49 5.76 -4.48
C PRO A 75 -5.14 5.50 -5.17
N ARG A 76 -4.17 6.37 -4.92
CA ARG A 76 -2.77 6.20 -5.31
C ARG A 76 -1.91 6.24 -4.06
N VAL A 77 -1.07 5.22 -3.90
CA VAL A 77 -0.09 5.13 -2.82
C VAL A 77 1.28 5.46 -3.39
N TYR A 78 2.00 6.35 -2.73
CA TYR A 78 3.36 6.70 -3.13
C TYR A 78 4.24 6.96 -1.92
N GLY A 79 5.55 6.84 -2.14
CA GLY A 79 6.58 7.12 -1.16
C GLY A 79 7.09 8.55 -1.25
N THR A 80 7.42 9.14 -0.12
CA THR A 80 8.13 10.41 -0.02
C THR A 80 9.27 10.29 1.00
N ASP A 81 10.26 11.19 0.95
CA ASP A 81 11.31 11.24 1.98
C ASP A 81 10.71 11.76 3.29
N GLY A 82 10.64 10.91 4.32
CA GLY A 82 10.05 11.24 5.62
C GLY A 82 10.88 12.21 6.47
N THR A 83 12.08 12.60 6.01
CA THR A 83 12.92 13.63 6.64
C THR A 83 12.65 15.04 6.10
N LEU A 84 11.96 15.14 4.96
CA LEU A 84 11.63 16.39 4.31
C LEU A 84 10.21 16.85 4.66
N ASN A 85 9.99 18.16 4.72
CA ASN A 85 8.66 18.73 4.86
C ASN A 85 8.09 19.14 3.49
N GLU A 86 6.77 19.19 3.35
CA GLU A 86 6.12 19.63 2.11
C GLU A 86 6.53 21.07 1.72
N GLU A 87 6.73 21.94 2.72
CA GLU A 87 7.12 23.34 2.53
C GLU A 87 8.51 23.52 1.89
N SER A 88 9.36 22.48 1.92
CA SER A 88 10.69 22.52 1.30
C SER A 88 10.62 22.65 -0.22
N GLY A 89 9.51 22.22 -0.85
CA GLY A 89 9.40 22.11 -2.30
C GLY A 89 10.34 21.05 -2.91
N LEU A 90 11.03 20.26 -2.08
CA LEU A 90 11.97 19.20 -2.49
C LEU A 90 11.33 17.80 -2.44
N LEU A 91 10.09 17.71 -1.98
CA LEU A 91 9.39 16.44 -1.81
C LEU A 91 9.15 15.80 -3.18
N GLN A 92 9.81 14.67 -3.42
CA GLN A 92 9.59 13.84 -4.61
C GLN A 92 8.71 12.66 -4.25
N ARG A 93 7.90 12.22 -5.22
CA ARG A 93 7.04 11.04 -5.10
C ARG A 93 7.71 9.86 -5.79
N TYR A 94 7.74 8.73 -5.12
CA TYR A 94 8.33 7.49 -5.58
C TYR A 94 7.27 6.39 -5.65
N ASP A 95 7.36 5.57 -6.68
CA ASP A 95 6.65 4.31 -6.74
C ASP A 95 7.26 3.36 -5.68
N LEU A 96 6.41 2.68 -4.92
CA LEU A 96 6.82 1.81 -3.81
C LEU A 96 6.89 0.32 -4.20
N THR A 97 6.49 -0.05 -5.41
CA THR A 97 6.32 -1.44 -5.87
C THR A 97 7.61 -2.26 -5.91
N ALA A 98 8.77 -1.60 -5.97
CA ALA A 98 10.09 -2.24 -5.93
C ALA A 98 10.65 -2.44 -4.51
N HIS A 99 9.95 -1.98 -3.46
CA HIS A 99 10.37 -2.17 -2.07
C HIS A 99 9.92 -3.53 -1.52
N SER A 100 10.78 -4.16 -0.72
CA SER A 100 10.43 -5.36 0.06
C SER A 100 9.30 -5.05 1.04
N TRP A 101 8.45 -6.03 1.32
CA TRP A 101 7.39 -5.94 2.32
C TRP A 101 7.97 -5.60 3.70
N SER A 102 9.14 -6.14 4.03
CA SER A 102 9.87 -5.79 5.26
C SER A 102 10.21 -4.29 5.34
N SER A 103 10.60 -3.68 4.22
CA SER A 103 10.81 -2.22 4.11
C SER A 103 9.50 -1.45 4.20
N TRP A 104 8.43 -1.89 3.53
CA TRP A 104 7.09 -1.27 3.62
C TRP A 104 6.61 -1.17 5.07
N LEU A 105 6.76 -2.25 5.84
CA LEU A 105 6.38 -2.30 7.25
C LEU A 105 7.11 -1.25 8.10
N GLY A 106 8.32 -0.86 7.69
CA GLY A 106 9.13 0.14 8.37
C GLY A 106 8.88 1.58 7.93
N MET A 107 8.16 1.82 6.84
CA MET A 107 7.84 3.15 6.34
C MET A 107 6.90 3.88 7.31
N GLY A 108 7.14 5.18 7.46
CA GLY A 108 6.23 6.07 8.19
C GLY A 108 4.93 6.27 7.43
N ILE A 109 3.86 6.65 8.11
CA ILE A 109 2.63 7.14 7.47
C ILE A 109 2.56 8.65 7.68
N SER A 110 2.22 9.38 6.63
CA SER A 110 2.14 10.83 6.72
C SER A 110 1.08 11.32 7.69
N ALA A 111 1.36 12.46 8.30
CA ALA A 111 0.40 13.11 9.19
C ALA A 111 -0.91 13.47 8.45
N LYS A 112 -0.82 13.84 7.17
CA LYS A 112 -1.96 14.12 6.30
C LYS A 112 -2.84 12.88 6.16
N VAL A 113 -2.26 11.75 5.76
CA VAL A 113 -2.98 10.47 5.60
C VAL A 113 -3.62 10.00 6.90
N LEU A 114 -2.87 10.04 8.01
CA LEU A 114 -3.37 9.65 9.34
C LEU A 114 -4.56 10.50 9.84
N GLN A 115 -4.74 11.71 9.30
CA GLN A 115 -5.85 12.60 9.65
C GLN A 115 -7.06 12.43 8.72
N THR A 116 -6.87 11.85 7.53
CA THR A 116 -7.91 11.75 6.51
C THR A 116 -8.61 10.40 6.52
N ILE A 117 -7.88 9.30 6.69
CA ILE A 117 -8.40 7.95 6.50
C ILE A 117 -8.03 6.99 7.63
N SER A 118 -8.74 5.87 7.70
CA SER A 118 -8.58 4.93 8.81
C SER A 118 -7.33 4.05 8.66
N GLY A 119 -6.86 3.50 9.78
CA GLY A 119 -5.73 2.55 9.75
C GLY A 119 -5.99 1.31 8.89
N ASN A 120 -7.21 0.77 8.91
CA ASN A 120 -7.59 -0.38 8.08
C ASN A 120 -7.60 -0.04 6.60
N GLU A 121 -8.03 1.18 6.25
CA GLU A 121 -8.02 1.67 4.88
C GLU A 121 -6.60 1.85 4.36
N ILE A 122 -5.72 2.45 5.15
CA ILE A 122 -4.29 2.59 4.81
C ILE A 122 -3.67 1.20 4.56
N VAL A 123 -3.94 0.24 5.46
CA VAL A 123 -3.44 -1.13 5.32
C VAL A 123 -4.00 -1.79 4.04
N ALA A 124 -5.28 -1.60 3.71
CA ALA A 124 -5.88 -2.14 2.50
C ALA A 124 -5.21 -1.60 1.23
N LEU A 125 -4.98 -0.28 1.17
CA LEU A 125 -4.36 0.37 0.01
C LEU A 125 -2.89 -0.02 -0.15
N CYS A 126 -2.13 -0.13 0.96
CA CYS A 126 -0.76 -0.63 0.89
C CYS A 126 -0.72 -2.10 0.47
N LEU A 127 -1.61 -2.92 1.03
CA LEU A 127 -1.71 -4.34 0.69
C LEU A 127 -2.04 -4.54 -0.79
N TYR A 128 -2.85 -3.64 -1.37
CA TYR A 128 -3.11 -3.65 -2.80
C TYR A 128 -1.81 -3.55 -3.59
N GLU A 129 -1.03 -2.48 -3.38
CA GLU A 129 0.23 -2.24 -4.10
C GLU A 129 1.28 -3.34 -3.88
N MET A 130 1.42 -3.81 -2.63
CA MET A 130 2.35 -4.88 -2.26
C MET A 130 2.07 -6.20 -2.99
N THR A 131 0.84 -6.37 -3.48
CA THR A 131 0.35 -7.61 -4.11
C THR A 131 0.13 -7.44 -5.63
N MET A 132 -0.08 -6.22 -6.12
CA MET A 132 -0.56 -5.91 -7.47
C MET A 132 0.37 -6.39 -8.58
N PHE A 133 1.68 -6.45 -8.36
CA PHE A 133 2.63 -6.93 -9.39
C PHE A 133 2.90 -8.44 -9.35
N GLY A 134 2.27 -9.19 -8.44
CA GLY A 134 2.48 -10.63 -8.31
C GLY A 134 3.93 -11.02 -7.99
N MET A 135 4.78 -10.04 -7.69
CA MET A 135 6.09 -10.27 -7.12
C MET A 135 5.88 -10.56 -5.64
N ASP A 136 6.01 -11.82 -5.26
CA ASP A 136 6.16 -12.15 -3.86
C ASP A 136 7.47 -11.55 -3.32
N GLU A 137 7.59 -11.48 -1.99
CA GLU A 137 8.81 -11.00 -1.31
C GLU A 137 10.08 -11.65 -1.88
N GLN A 138 10.00 -12.93 -2.26
CA GLN A 138 11.13 -13.66 -2.85
C GLN A 138 11.50 -13.13 -4.23
N THR A 139 10.53 -12.84 -5.09
CA THR A 139 10.74 -12.28 -6.42
C THR A 139 11.37 -10.89 -6.35
N ILE A 140 10.97 -10.07 -5.37
CA ILE A 140 11.58 -8.76 -5.13
C ILE A 140 13.03 -8.92 -4.69
N ALA A 141 13.31 -9.85 -3.76
CA ALA A 141 14.67 -10.14 -3.32
C ALA A 141 15.56 -10.62 -4.49
N ASP A 142 15.07 -11.55 -5.30
CA ASP A 142 15.79 -12.10 -6.47
C ASP A 142 16.10 -11.01 -7.52
N PHE A 143 15.20 -10.04 -7.73
CA PHE A 143 15.43 -8.91 -8.63
C PHE A 143 16.63 -8.07 -8.18
N TRP A 144 16.69 -7.73 -6.88
CA TRP A 144 17.77 -6.92 -6.32
C TRP A 144 19.12 -7.66 -6.26
N ASP A 145 19.12 -8.99 -6.08
CA ASP A 145 20.33 -9.81 -6.15
C ASP A 145 20.93 -9.90 -7.56
N THR A 146 20.14 -9.57 -8.60
CA THR A 146 20.54 -9.70 -10.02
C THR A 146 21.13 -8.41 -10.61
N ILE A 147 21.03 -7.27 -9.93
CA ILE A 147 21.51 -5.95 -10.41
C ILE A 147 22.67 -5.39 -9.58
#